data_AF-A4GIJ4-F1
#
_entry.id   AF-A4GIJ4-F1
#
_cell.length_a   1.000
_cell.length_b   1.000
_cell.length_c   1.000
_cell.angle_alpha   90.00
_cell.angle_beta   90.00
_cell.angle_gamma   90.00
#
_symmetry.space_group_name_H-M   'P 1'
#
loop_
_entity.id
_entity.type
_entity.pdbx_description
1 polymer ?
#
loop_
_entity_poly.entity_id
_entity_poly.type
_entity_poly.pdbx_seq_one_letter_code
_entity_poly.pdbx_strand_id
1 'polypeptide(L)'
;MTVGVIHAFLITAVGYAHCSYGSTPWFLPKGWCRQFYQLFPVGGIYGSASVLIGVAILSRDAITFMLFNAALITVMFLELSIVLGRNFFRNMFNDDLPFSITMMVSFVLGINGGYFTLMFILKLFRPLLN
;
A
#
# COMPACT_ATOMS: atom_id res chain seq x y z
N MET A 1 -14.44 -3.83 9.69
CA MET A 1 -14.02 -2.42 9.86
C MET A 1 -12.50 -2.25 9.81
N THR A 2 -11.71 -3.03 10.57
CA THR A 2 -10.25 -2.84 10.68
C THR A 2 -9.49 -2.91 9.34
N VAL A 3 -9.88 -3.80 8.43
CA VAL A 3 -9.26 -3.92 7.09
C VAL A 3 -9.41 -2.66 6.25
N GLY A 4 -10.57 -2.01 6.29
CA GLY A 4 -10.79 -0.76 5.56
C GLY A 4 -9.91 0.37 6.06
N VAL A 5 -9.67 0.41 7.38
CA VAL A 5 -8.77 1.39 7.99
C VAL A 5 -7.32 1.14 7.55
N ILE A 6 -6.89 -0.13 7.48
CA ILE A 6 -5.55 -0.49 6.98
C ILE A 6 -5.39 -0.03 5.53
N HIS A 7 -6.34 -0.35 4.66
CA HIS A 7 -6.28 0.03 3.25
C HIS A 7 -6.36 1.55 3.05
N ALA A 8 -7.22 2.25 3.80
CA ALA A 8 -7.28 3.72 3.80
C ALA A 8 -5.95 4.33 4.24
N PHE A 9 -5.36 3.82 5.32
CA PHE A 9 -4.07 4.29 5.80
C PHE A 9 -2.95 4.07 4.76
N LEU A 10 -2.89 2.88 4.16
CA LEU A 10 -1.87 2.55 3.15
C LEU A 10 -1.94 3.47 1.93
N ILE A 11 -3.13 3.64 1.33
CA ILE A 11 -3.27 4.50 0.15
C ILE A 11 -2.98 5.97 0.49
N THR A 12 -3.38 6.44 1.68
CA THR A 12 -3.08 7.79 2.13
C THR A 12 -1.58 7.98 2.38
N ALA A 13 -0.88 6.98 2.94
CA ALA A 13 0.58 7.03 3.13
C ALA A 13 1.33 7.05 1.79
N VAL A 14 0.91 6.22 0.83
CA VAL A 14 1.48 6.21 -0.53
C VAL A 14 1.25 7.55 -1.22
N GLY A 15 0.01 8.07 -1.18
CA GLY A 15 -0.31 9.37 -1.76
C GLY A 15 0.43 10.52 -1.09
N TYR A 16 0.61 10.47 0.23
CA TYR A 16 1.42 11.43 0.99
C TYR A 16 2.88 11.42 0.52
N ALA A 17 3.47 10.24 0.32
CA ALA A 17 4.83 10.11 -0.21
C ALA A 17 4.93 10.73 -1.61
N HIS A 18 3.97 10.46 -2.50
CA HIS A 18 3.96 11.07 -3.84
C HIS A 18 3.83 12.59 -3.81
N CYS A 19 2.92 13.12 -3.00
CA CYS A 19 2.74 14.56 -2.80
C CYS A 19 4.01 15.23 -2.25
N SER A 20 4.67 14.58 -1.28
CA SER A 20 5.87 15.12 -0.62
C SER A 20 7.07 15.18 -1.56
N TYR A 21 7.20 14.20 -2.46
CA TYR A 21 8.30 14.14 -3.42
C TYR A 21 7.95 14.70 -4.81
N GLY A 22 6.73 15.18 -5.03
CA GLY A 22 6.27 15.62 -6.36
C GLY A 22 6.40 14.53 -7.44
N SER A 23 6.33 13.26 -7.04
CA SER A 23 6.64 12.12 -7.91
C SER A 23 5.40 11.57 -8.60
N THR A 24 5.58 11.02 -9.81
CA THR A 24 4.47 10.44 -10.56
C THR A 24 4.20 8.99 -10.13
N PRO A 25 2.97 8.66 -9.72
CA PRO A 25 2.61 7.28 -9.39
C PRO A 25 2.67 6.38 -10.63
N TRP A 26 2.95 5.09 -10.39
CA TRP A 26 3.11 4.07 -11.43
C TRP A 26 1.83 3.23 -11.61
N PHE A 27 1.28 2.73 -10.51
CA PHE A 27 0.07 1.90 -10.47
C PHE A 27 -1.17 2.70 -10.08
N LEU A 28 -1.01 3.83 -9.38
CA LEU A 28 -2.12 4.68 -8.94
C LEU A 28 -2.47 5.78 -9.96
N PRO A 29 -3.74 6.19 -10.05
CA PRO A 29 -4.14 7.33 -10.87
C PRO A 29 -3.43 8.61 -10.43
N LYS A 30 -2.79 9.33 -11.37
CA LYS A 30 -2.06 10.58 -11.09
C LYS A 30 -2.89 11.61 -10.33
N GLY A 31 -4.19 11.68 -10.61
CA GLY A 31 -5.12 12.60 -9.96
C GLY A 31 -5.36 12.31 -8.47
N TRP A 32 -5.07 11.10 -7.99
CA TRP A 32 -5.28 10.72 -6.59
C TRP A 32 -4.15 11.19 -5.66
N CYS A 33 -2.96 11.41 -6.22
CA CYS A 33 -1.75 11.75 -5.47
C CYS A 33 -1.21 13.14 -5.81
N ARG A 34 -2.05 14.02 -6.39
CA ARG A 34 -1.62 15.32 -6.90
C ARG A 34 -1.54 16.38 -5.80
N GLN A 35 -2.50 16.39 -4.88
CA GLN A 35 -2.61 17.42 -3.84
C GLN A 35 -3.00 16.81 -2.48
N PHE A 36 -2.46 17.36 -1.39
CA PHE A 36 -2.67 16.85 -0.03
C PHE A 36 -4.16 16.76 0.36
N TYR A 37 -5.00 17.72 -0.04
CA TYR A 37 -6.42 17.69 0.31
C TYR A 37 -7.19 16.53 -0.34
N GLN A 38 -6.66 15.93 -1.41
CA GLN A 38 -7.26 14.78 -2.10
C GLN A 38 -6.99 13.46 -1.35
N LEU A 39 -5.99 13.42 -0.47
CA LEU A 39 -5.55 12.18 0.18
C LEU A 39 -6.59 11.60 1.15
N PHE A 40 -7.26 12.47 1.91
CA PHE A 40 -8.30 12.06 2.85
C PHE A 40 -9.54 11.48 2.14
N PRO A 41 -10.15 12.16 1.15
CA PRO A 41 -11.29 11.59 0.43
C PRO A 41 -10.91 10.33 -0.37
N VAL A 42 -9.74 10.30 -1.02
CA VAL A 42 -9.26 9.09 -1.72
C VAL A 42 -9.08 7.93 -0.74
N GLY A 43 -8.45 8.18 0.41
CA GLY A 43 -8.27 7.18 1.46
C GLY A 43 -9.59 6.63 1.99
N GLY A 44 -10.55 7.52 2.29
CA GLY A 44 -11.88 7.14 2.74
C GLY A 44 -12.65 6.30 1.72
N ILE A 45 -12.64 6.71 0.44
CA ILE A 45 -13.31 5.98 -0.65
C ILE A 45 -12.66 4.61 -0.84
N TYR A 46 -11.34 4.54 -0.93
CA TYR A 46 -10.60 3.30 -1.14
C TYR A 46 -10.80 2.32 0.03
N GLY A 47 -10.68 2.80 1.26
CA GLY A 47 -10.94 2.00 2.46
C GLY A 47 -12.36 1.46 2.49
N SER A 48 -13.35 2.29 2.19
CA SER A 48 -14.76 1.89 2.15
C SER A 48 -15.02 0.85 1.06
N ALA A 49 -14.51 1.07 -0.16
CA ALA A 49 -14.63 0.14 -1.28
C ALA A 49 -13.96 -1.21 -0.95
N SER A 50 -12.78 -1.20 -0.35
CA SER A 50 -12.08 -2.43 0.05
C SER A 50 -12.89 -3.26 1.05
N VAL A 51 -13.61 -2.63 1.99
CA VAL A 51 -14.48 -3.32 2.95
C VAL A 51 -15.71 -3.88 2.25
N LEU A 52 -16.38 -3.10 1.41
CA LEU A 52 -17.61 -3.54 0.74
C LEU A 52 -17.32 -4.74 -0.18
N ILE A 53 -16.26 -4.63 -1.00
CA ILE A 53 -15.81 -5.73 -1.87
C ILE A 53 -15.33 -6.90 -1.02
N GLY A 54 -14.55 -6.65 0.02
CA GLY A 54 -14.04 -7.67 0.92
C GLY A 54 -15.16 -8.48 1.60
N VAL A 55 -16.21 -7.82 2.09
CA VAL A 55 -17.39 -8.49 2.68
C VAL A 55 -18.13 -9.34 1.65
N ALA A 56 -18.27 -8.83 0.42
CA ALA A 56 -18.91 -9.58 -0.67
C ALA A 56 -18.10 -10.80 -1.13
N ILE A 57 -16.78 -10.77 -1.00
CA ILE A 57 -15.90 -11.92 -1.29
C ILE A 57 -15.91 -12.91 -0.12
N LEU A 58 -15.81 -12.42 1.12
CA LEU A 58 -15.77 -13.24 2.32
C LEU A 58 -17.03 -14.09 2.49
N SER A 59 -18.18 -13.59 2.05
CA SER A 59 -19.43 -14.37 2.07
C SER A 59 -19.44 -15.56 1.11
N ARG A 60 -18.47 -15.64 0.18
CA ARG A 60 -18.33 -16.76 -0.76
C ARG A 60 -17.22 -17.71 -0.35
N ASP A 61 -16.02 -17.18 -0.12
CA ASP A 61 -14.84 -17.97 0.19
C ASP A 61 -13.78 -17.16 0.95
N ALA A 62 -13.29 -17.72 2.05
CA ALA A 62 -12.35 -17.06 2.93
C ALA A 62 -10.93 -17.01 2.37
N ILE A 63 -10.53 -17.98 1.54
CA ILE A 63 -9.22 -17.98 0.86
C ILE A 63 -9.17 -16.85 -0.18
N THR A 64 -10.22 -16.70 -0.97
CA THR A 64 -10.36 -15.62 -1.95
C THR A 64 -10.32 -14.25 -1.27
N PHE A 65 -10.91 -14.11 -0.09
CA PHE A 65 -10.81 -12.90 0.72
C PHE A 65 -9.36 -12.58 1.12
N MET A 66 -8.58 -13.60 1.54
CA MET A 66 -7.16 -13.41 1.86
C MET A 66 -6.34 -13.00 0.63
N LEU A 67 -6.56 -13.66 -0.51
CA LEU A 67 -5.90 -13.32 -1.77
C LEU A 67 -6.21 -11.90 -2.24
N PHE A 68 -7.48 -11.48 -2.13
CA PHE A 68 -7.89 -10.12 -2.44
C PHE A 68 -7.13 -9.08 -1.61
N ASN A 69 -7.06 -9.28 -0.29
CA ASN A 69 -6.32 -8.36 0.59
C ASN A 69 -4.82 -8.37 0.29
N ALA A 70 -4.23 -9.54 0.05
CA ALA A 70 -2.83 -9.66 -0.33
C ALA A 70 -2.52 -8.90 -1.62
N ALA A 71 -3.39 -8.96 -2.63
CA ALA A 71 -3.24 -8.24 -3.88
C ALA A 71 -3.25 -6.73 -3.67
N LEU A 72 -4.21 -6.20 -2.92
CA LEU A 72 -4.28 -4.75 -2.63
C LEU A 72 -3.04 -4.26 -1.86
N ILE A 73 -2.63 -4.98 -0.82
CA ILE A 73 -1.43 -4.66 -0.03
C ILE A 73 -0.20 -4.67 -0.94
N THR A 74 -0.07 -5.68 -1.81
CA THR A 74 1.08 -5.80 -2.72
C THR A 74 1.20 -4.57 -3.63
N VAL A 75 0.10 -4.12 -4.23
CA VAL A 75 0.11 -2.92 -5.08
C VAL A 75 0.53 -1.68 -4.28
N MET A 76 -0.02 -1.50 -3.06
CA MET A 76 0.35 -0.36 -2.21
C MET A 76 1.83 -0.36 -1.83
N PHE A 77 2.37 -1.50 -1.39
CA PHE A 77 3.77 -1.59 -0.99
C PHE A 77 4.73 -1.54 -2.17
N LEU A 78 4.35 -2.05 -3.35
CA LEU A 78 5.13 -1.86 -4.57
C LEU A 78 5.22 -0.38 -4.96
N GLU A 79 4.10 0.33 -4.95
CA GLU A 79 4.08 1.77 -5.23
C GLU A 79 4.93 2.54 -4.20
N LEU A 80 4.76 2.22 -2.91
CA LEU A 80 5.54 2.81 -1.82
C LEU A 80 7.05 2.58 -2.02
N SER A 81 7.42 1.36 -2.41
CA SER A 81 8.83 1.01 -2.67
C SER A 81 9.40 1.83 -3.82
N ILE A 82 8.62 2.06 -4.88
CA ILE A 82 9.08 2.85 -6.02
C ILE A 82 9.30 4.31 -5.62
N VAL A 83 8.34 4.93 -4.92
CA VAL A 83 8.48 6.34 -4.51
C VAL A 83 9.61 6.53 -3.50
N LEU A 84 9.78 5.62 -2.54
CA LEU A 84 10.87 5.70 -1.57
C LEU A 84 12.23 5.42 -2.22
N GLY A 85 12.31 4.46 -3.13
CA GLY A 85 13.55 4.12 -3.83
C GLY A 85 14.04 5.25 -4.74
N ARG A 86 13.11 5.94 -5.41
CA ARG A 86 13.45 7.08 -6.28
C ARG A 86 13.88 8.33 -5.54
N ASN A 87 13.35 8.55 -4.34
CA ASN A 87 13.47 9.83 -3.65
C ASN A 87 14.13 9.67 -2.28
N PHE A 88 13.46 9.02 -1.34
CA PHE A 88 13.93 8.90 0.04
C PHE A 88 15.31 8.25 0.13
N PHE A 89 15.46 7.01 -0.34
CA PHE A 89 16.73 6.29 -0.22
C PHE A 89 17.81 6.90 -1.11
N ARG A 90 17.43 7.44 -2.27
CA ARG A 90 18.35 8.11 -3.17
C ARG A 90 19.00 9.32 -2.49
N ASN A 91 18.19 10.15 -1.83
CA ASN A 91 18.64 11.30 -1.06
C ASN A 91 19.39 10.88 0.21
N MET A 92 18.95 9.80 0.87
CA MET A 92 19.59 9.27 2.08
C MET A 92 21.03 8.82 1.83
N PHE A 93 21.29 8.25 0.65
CA PHE A 93 22.62 7.80 0.24
C PHE A 93 23.39 8.84 -0.58
N ASN A 94 22.95 10.12 -0.60
CA ASN A 94 23.60 11.22 -1.31
C ASN A 94 24.00 10.93 -2.77
N ASP A 95 23.21 10.12 -3.49
CA ASP A 95 23.56 9.64 -4.85
C ASP A 95 24.88 8.85 -4.97
N ASP A 96 25.51 8.46 -3.85
CA ASP A 96 26.74 7.65 -3.83
C ASP A 96 26.49 6.22 -4.32
N LEU A 97 25.25 5.73 -4.13
CA LEU A 97 24.84 4.39 -4.55
C LEU A 97 24.17 4.39 -5.92
N PRO A 98 24.46 3.37 -6.77
CA PRO A 98 23.72 3.18 -8.01
C PRO A 98 22.22 3.06 -7.77
N PHE A 99 21.42 3.66 -8.65
CA PHE A 99 19.95 3.65 -8.56
C PHE A 99 19.36 2.25 -8.34
N SER A 100 19.92 1.23 -8.98
CA SER A 100 19.48 -0.16 -8.83
C SER A 100 19.61 -0.68 -7.38
N ILE A 101 20.65 -0.28 -6.65
CA ILE A 101 20.86 -0.69 -5.26
C ILE A 101 19.87 0.02 -4.35
N THR A 102 19.68 1.32 -4.56
CA THR A 102 18.68 2.13 -3.84
C THR A 102 17.27 1.57 -4.01
N MET A 103 16.90 1.19 -5.24
CA MET A 103 15.64 0.51 -5.53
C MET A 103 15.56 -0.87 -4.87
N MET A 104 16.64 -1.65 -4.89
CA MET A 104 16.69 -2.96 -4.23
C MET A 104 16.43 -2.84 -2.72
N VAL A 105 17.11 -1.93 -2.04
CA VAL A 105 16.90 -1.66 -0.61
C VAL A 105 15.45 -1.30 -0.33
N SER A 106 14.88 -0.41 -1.14
CA SER A 106 13.49 0.00 -1.02
C SER A 106 12.52 -1.17 -1.20
N PHE A 107 12.72 -2.02 -2.20
CA PHE A 107 11.88 -3.20 -2.43
C PHE A 107 11.99 -4.23 -1.31
N VAL A 108 13.19 -4.50 -0.79
CA VAL A 108 13.36 -5.41 0.35
C VAL A 108 12.57 -4.92 1.55
N LEU A 109 12.63 -3.62 1.84
CA LEU A 109 11.87 -3.03 2.94
C LEU A 109 10.36 -3.04 2.67
N GLY A 110 9.94 -2.72 1.44
CA GLY A 110 8.53 -2.74 1.06
C GLY A 110 7.90 -4.14 1.09
N ILE A 111 8.60 -5.17 0.62
CA ILE A 111 8.14 -6.57 0.68
C ILE A 111 7.99 -7.01 2.14
N ASN A 112 8.95 -6.67 3.01
CA ASN A 112 8.85 -6.98 4.44
C ASN A 112 7.66 -6.26 5.10
N GLY A 113 7.44 -4.98 4.78
CA GLY A 113 6.27 -4.24 5.25
C GLY A 113 4.94 -4.85 4.77
N GLY A 114 4.88 -5.26 3.50
CA GLY A 114 3.74 -5.95 2.92
C GLY A 114 3.47 -7.29 3.61
N TYR A 115 4.51 -8.09 3.82
CA TYR A 115 4.42 -9.38 4.53
C TYR A 115 3.92 -9.19 5.96
N PHE A 116 4.46 -8.23 6.72
CA PHE A 116 4.01 -7.95 8.08
C PHE A 116 2.53 -7.55 8.12
N THR A 117 2.12 -6.68 7.19
CA THR A 117 0.73 -6.22 7.09
C THR A 117 -0.21 -7.38 6.75
N LEU A 118 0.18 -8.25 5.82
CA LEU A 118 -0.60 -9.43 5.47
C LEU A 118 -0.70 -10.39 6.67
N MET A 119 0.41 -10.65 7.38
CA MET A 119 0.40 -11.47 8.58
C MET A 119 -0.48 -10.89 9.69
N PHE A 120 -0.53 -9.58 9.83
CA PHE A 120 -1.44 -8.90 10.74
C PHE A 120 -2.91 -9.15 10.35
N ILE A 121 -3.26 -9.02 9.07
CA ILE A 121 -4.61 -9.35 8.58
C ILE A 121 -4.92 -10.82 8.82
N LEU A 122 -4.03 -11.75 8.44
CA LEU A 122 -4.24 -13.18 8.66
C LEU A 122 -4.52 -13.52 10.12
N LYS A 123 -3.78 -12.94 11.06
CA LYS A 123 -4.03 -13.13 12.50
C LYS A 123 -5.40 -12.59 12.93
N LEU A 124 -5.83 -11.48 12.35
CA LEU A 124 -7.12 -10.85 12.65
C LEU A 124 -8.30 -11.68 12.16
N PHE A 125 -8.16 -12.35 11.00
CA PHE A 125 -9.21 -13.20 10.41
C PHE A 125 -9.06 -14.69 10.73
N ARG A 126 -8.01 -15.09 11.45
CA ARG A 126 -7.81 -16.48 11.88
C ARG A 126 -9.05 -17.11 12.55
N PRO A 127 -9.82 -16.41 13.39
CA PRO A 127 -11.05 -16.96 13.99
C PRO A 127 -12.17 -17.25 12.98
N LEU A 128 -12.10 -16.68 11.77
CA LEU A 128 -13.10 -16.84 10.70
C LEU A 128 -12.66 -17.84 9.63
N LEU A 129 -11.43 -18.38 9.75
CA LEU A 129 -10.80 -19.30 8.80
C LEU A 129 -10.75 -20.75 9.33
N ASN A 130 -11.23 -20.98 10.55
CA ASN A 130 -11.38 -22.28 11.21
C ASN A 130 -12.87 -22.57 11.43
#